data_AF-A0A833TNT8-F1
#
_entry.id   AF-A0A833TNT8-F1
#
_cell.length_a   1.000
_cell.length_b   1.000
_cell.length_c   1.000
_cell.angle_alpha   90.00
_cell.angle_beta   90.00
_cell.angle_gamma   90.00
#
_symmetry.space_group_name_H-M   'P 1'
#
loop_
_entity.id
_entity.type
_entity.pdbx_description
1 polymer ?
#
loop_
_entity_poly.entity_id
_entity_poly.type
_entity_poly.pdbx_seq_one_letter_code
_entity_poly.pdbx_strand_id
1 'polypeptide(L)'
;MKHCIMFSVLCSDINKTLPGPHFDPPSKEQVRVMIEDCDFNLDGEIDREEFVRFIQQLTTDTLIAVSQGLILTLVVAPTIALATKNATAGVPGVGKVVQKLPNSVYASLVTLAVVMFQQSRLDHCP
;
A
#
# COMPACT_ATOMS: atom_id res chain seq x y z
N MET A 1 -1.45 10.14 26.63
CA MET A 1 -2.76 9.74 26.04
C MET A 1 -3.22 10.63 24.87
N LYS A 2 -3.20 11.97 24.99
CA LYS A 2 -3.59 12.88 23.88
C LYS A 2 -2.74 12.71 22.61
N HIS A 3 -1.43 12.44 22.74
CA HIS A 3 -0.52 12.24 21.61
C HIS A 3 -0.84 10.99 20.77
N CYS A 4 -1.21 9.87 21.41
CA CYS A 4 -1.60 8.65 20.68
C CYS A 4 -2.89 8.82 19.87
N ILE A 5 -3.84 9.64 20.34
CA ILE A 5 -5.12 9.88 19.66
C ILE A 5 -4.87 10.70 18.39
N MET A 6 -4.08 11.77 18.49
CA MET A 6 -3.74 12.63 17.34
C MET A 6 -2.98 11.84 16.26
N PHE A 7 -2.06 10.97 16.66
CA PHE A 7 -1.29 10.14 15.73
C PHE A 7 -2.16 9.12 14.97
N SER A 8 -3.08 8.46 15.68
CA SER A 8 -4.00 7.49 15.06
C SER A 8 -4.92 8.15 14.03
N VAL A 9 -5.39 9.38 14.30
CA VAL A 9 -6.20 10.16 13.35
C VAL A 9 -5.39 10.53 12.10
N LEU A 10 -4.15 10.98 12.27
CA LEU A 10 -3.27 11.35 11.16
C LEU A 10 -3.00 10.17 10.22
N CYS A 11 -2.62 9.01 10.77
CA CYS A 11 -2.42 7.80 9.97
C CYS A 11 -3.71 7.38 9.25
N SER A 12 -4.86 7.43 9.92
CA SER A 12 -6.15 7.07 9.31
C SER A 12 -6.51 7.98 8.13
N ASP A 13 -6.25 9.28 8.22
CA ASP A 13 -6.56 10.23 7.15
C ASP A 13 -5.60 10.08 5.95
N ILE A 14 -4.30 9.88 6.21
CA ILE A 14 -3.31 9.58 5.15
C ILE A 14 -3.70 8.29 4.42
N ASN A 15 -4.14 7.27 5.15
CA ASN A 15 -4.54 5.97 4.62
C ASN A 15 -5.78 6.01 3.70
N LYS A 16 -6.63 7.05 3.79
CA LYS A 16 -7.75 7.27 2.87
C LYS A 16 -7.34 7.91 1.54
N THR A 17 -6.20 8.59 1.53
CA THR A 17 -5.75 9.40 0.39
C THR A 17 -4.78 8.65 -0.52
N LEU A 18 -4.18 7.56 -0.02
CA LEU A 18 -3.19 6.77 -0.75
C LEU A 18 -3.84 5.53 -1.38
N PRO A 19 -3.88 5.42 -2.73
CA PRO A 19 -4.28 4.19 -3.39
C PRO A 19 -3.17 3.13 -3.21
N GLY A 20 -3.42 2.12 -2.38
CA GLY A 20 -2.47 1.07 -2.06
C GLY A 20 -2.92 0.18 -0.89
N PRO A 21 -2.16 -0.87 -0.53
CA PRO A 21 -2.47 -1.71 0.62
C PRO A 21 -2.61 -0.84 1.86
N HIS A 22 -3.68 -1.05 2.63
CA HIS A 22 -3.95 -0.30 3.86
C HIS A 22 -2.79 -0.49 4.84
N PHE A 23 -2.15 0.60 5.24
CA PHE A 23 -1.14 0.58 6.29
C PHE A 23 -1.87 0.79 7.61
N ASP A 24 -1.99 -0.29 8.38
CA ASP A 24 -2.52 -0.18 9.73
C ASP A 24 -1.61 0.72 10.57
N PRO A 25 -2.18 1.66 11.35
CA PRO A 25 -1.39 2.49 12.23
C PRO A 25 -0.64 1.60 13.25
N PRO A 26 0.57 2.00 13.68
CA PRO A 26 1.31 1.24 14.68
C PRO A 26 0.50 1.11 15.97
N SER A 27 0.64 -0.04 16.64
CA SER A 27 -0.10 -0.31 17.88
C SER A 27 0.35 0.64 19.00
N LYS A 28 -0.49 0.81 20.03
CA LYS A 28 -0.14 1.67 21.17
C LYS A 28 1.12 1.19 21.89
N GLU A 29 1.35 -0.12 21.89
CA GLU A 29 2.52 -0.77 22.45
C GLU A 29 3.77 -0.46 21.62
N GLN A 30 3.68 -0.54 20.29
CA GLN A 30 4.78 -0.16 19.39
C GLN A 30 5.13 1.32 19.53
N VAL A 31 4.13 2.21 19.57
CA VAL A 31 4.34 3.64 19.78
C VAL A 31 5.03 3.90 21.12
N ARG A 32 4.68 3.15 22.17
CA ARG A 32 5.31 3.28 23.49
C ARG A 32 6.78 2.88 23.47
N VAL A 33 7.10 1.73 22.87
CA VAL A 33 8.50 1.28 22.72
C VAL A 33 9.31 2.26 21.89
N MET A 34 8.75 2.78 20.79
CA MET A 34 9.43 3.79 19.97
C MET A 34 9.63 5.12 20.68
N ILE A 35 8.71 5.51 21.57
CA ILE A 35 8.88 6.69 22.42
C ILE A 35 10.01 6.44 23.43
N GLU A 36 10.03 5.29 24.10
CA GLU A 36 11.11 4.92 25.04
C GLU A 36 12.49 4.86 24.36
N ASP A 37 12.57 4.38 23.11
CA ASP A 37 13.82 4.36 22.32
C ASP A 37 14.28 5.76 21.87
N CYS A 38 13.36 6.72 21.76
CA CYS A 38 13.65 8.08 21.31
C CYS A 38 13.82 9.08 22.46
N ASP A 39 13.39 8.74 23.68
CA ASP A 39 13.60 9.50 24.91
C ASP A 39 15.04 9.27 25.41
N PHE A 40 15.97 10.07 24.87
CA PHE A 40 17.40 9.90 25.17
C PHE A 40 17.78 10.49 26.53
N ASN A 41 17.00 11.46 26.99
CA ASN A 41 17.24 12.16 28.24
C ASN A 41 16.58 11.42 29.44
N LEU A 42 15.73 10.42 29.16
CA LEU A 42 15.02 9.55 30.10
C LEU A 42 14.11 10.33 31.07
N ASP A 43 13.58 11.47 30.63
CA ASP A 43 12.69 12.31 31.42
C ASP A 43 11.20 11.90 31.29
N GLY A 44 10.89 10.98 30.37
CA GLY A 44 9.55 10.48 30.11
C GLY A 44 8.69 11.44 29.28
N GLU A 45 9.25 12.54 28.81
CA GLU A 45 8.67 13.46 27.84
C GLU A 45 9.35 13.31 26.47
N ILE A 46 8.83 14.00 25.45
CA ILE A 46 9.43 14.01 24.12
C ILE A 46 9.59 15.48 23.74
N ASP A 47 10.84 15.92 23.66
CA ASP A 47 11.16 17.24 23.18
C ASP A 47 11.11 17.32 21.65
N ARG A 48 11.42 18.50 21.10
CA ARG A 48 11.35 18.74 19.65
C ARG A 48 12.35 17.88 18.87
N GLU A 49 13.58 17.72 19.38
CA GLU A 49 14.63 16.96 18.72
C GLU A 49 14.35 15.45 18.77
N GLU A 50 13.82 14.97 19.89
CA GLU A 50 13.36 13.60 20.08
C GLU A 50 12.13 13.30 19.21
N PHE A 51 11.19 14.25 19.10
CA PHE A 51 10.03 14.14 18.20
C PHE A 51 10.46 13.99 16.73
N VAL A 52 11.46 14.76 16.29
CA VAL A 52 11.98 14.65 14.92
C VAL A 52 12.57 13.26 14.68
N ARG A 53 13.29 12.70 15.64
CA ARG A 53 13.83 11.33 15.53
C ARG A 53 12.74 10.27 15.53
N PHE A 54 11.75 10.40 16.40
CA PHE A 54 10.58 9.52 16.44
C PHE A 54 9.88 9.46 15.06
N ILE A 55 9.62 10.61 14.44
CA ILE A 55 9.01 10.67 13.10
C ILE A 55 9.95 10.11 12.03
N GLN A 56 11.26 10.34 12.11
CA GLN A 56 12.23 9.76 11.19
C GLN A 56 12.25 8.23 11.27
N GLN A 57 12.24 7.66 12.47
CA GLN A 57 12.25 6.21 12.68
C GLN A 57 10.95 5.57 12.15
N LEU A 58 9.80 6.15 12.51
CA LEU A 58 8.49 5.73 11.97
C LEU A 58 8.43 5.76 10.43
N THR A 59 8.96 6.82 9.83
CA THR A 59 8.95 6.97 8.36
C THR A 59 9.89 5.97 7.71
N THR A 60 11.05 5.73 8.31
CA THR A 60 12.06 4.79 7.79
C THR A 60 11.53 3.37 7.78
N ASP A 61 10.93 2.92 8.89
CA ASP A 61 10.35 1.57 8.98
C ASP A 61 9.21 1.37 7.97
N THR A 62 8.36 2.39 7.81
CA THR A 62 7.27 2.36 6.82
C THR A 62 7.81 2.33 5.39
N LEU A 63 8.79 3.18 5.05
CA LEU A 63 9.40 3.20 3.71
C LEU A 63 10.14 1.90 3.39
N ILE A 64 10.83 1.30 4.36
CA ILE A 64 11.50 0.01 4.19
C ILE A 64 10.47 -1.08 3.90
N ALA A 65 9.40 -1.18 4.69
CA ALA A 65 8.34 -2.16 4.48
C ALA A 65 7.65 -2.00 3.11
N VAL A 66 7.34 -0.76 2.72
CA VAL A 66 6.75 -0.45 1.40
C VAL A 66 7.71 -0.84 0.29
N SER A 67 8.99 -0.47 0.39
CA SER A 67 9.99 -0.71 -0.66
C SER A 67 10.22 -2.19 -0.91
N GLN A 68 10.27 -3.01 0.14
CA GLN A 68 10.41 -4.47 0.03
C GLN A 68 9.20 -5.10 -0.68
N GLY A 69 7.99 -4.70 -0.30
CA GLY A 69 6.76 -5.15 -0.96
C GLY A 69 6.71 -4.72 -2.43
N LEU A 70 7.16 -3.50 -2.74
CA LEU A 70 7.19 -2.97 -4.11
C LEU A 70 8.21 -3.71 -4.97
N ILE A 71 9.44 -3.93 -4.48
CA ILE A 71 10.49 -4.67 -5.17
C ILE A 71 10.04 -6.11 -5.45
N LEU A 72 9.48 -6.79 -4.45
CA LEU A 72 8.96 -8.14 -4.61
C LEU A 72 7.85 -8.18 -5.68
N THR A 73 6.91 -7.24 -5.62
CA THR A 73 5.82 -7.13 -6.60
C THR A 73 6.37 -6.85 -8.01
N LEU A 74 7.33 -5.95 -8.15
CA LEU A 74 7.95 -5.61 -9.44
C LEU A 74 8.71 -6.78 -10.08
N VAL A 75 9.19 -7.75 -9.29
CA VAL A 75 9.85 -8.96 -9.82
C VAL A 75 8.85 -10.08 -10.12
N VAL A 76 7.92 -10.30 -9.19
CA VAL A 76 6.95 -11.40 -9.30
C VAL A 76 5.88 -11.08 -10.35
N ALA A 77 5.37 -9.85 -10.41
CA ALA A 77 4.28 -9.48 -11.31
C ALA A 77 4.64 -9.66 -12.79
N PRO A 78 5.80 -9.23 -13.32
CA PRO A 78 6.20 -9.52 -14.70
C PRO A 78 6.32 -11.01 -14.97
N THR A 79 6.81 -11.79 -14.01
CA THR A 79 6.96 -13.25 -14.14
C THR A 79 5.60 -13.92 -14.28
N ILE A 80 4.64 -13.57 -13.42
CA ILE A 80 3.26 -14.06 -13.50
C ILE A 80 2.62 -13.59 -14.81
N ALA A 81 2.78 -12.33 -15.19
CA ALA A 81 2.24 -11.80 -16.44
C ALA A 81 2.81 -12.53 -17.67
N LEU A 82 4.11 -12.84 -17.69
CA LEU A 82 4.75 -13.59 -18.77
C LEU A 82 4.23 -15.04 -18.83
N ALA A 83 4.09 -15.69 -17.68
CA ALA A 83 3.55 -17.04 -17.59
C ALA A 83 2.09 -17.11 -18.08
N THR A 84 1.24 -16.17 -17.65
CA THR A 84 -0.15 -16.06 -18.11
C THR A 84 -0.22 -15.72 -19.60
N LYS A 85 0.66 -14.85 -20.11
CA LYS A 85 0.74 -14.55 -21.56
C LYS A 85 1.08 -15.80 -22.36
N ASN A 86 2.06 -16.59 -21.92
CA ASN A 86 2.45 -17.83 -22.60
C ASN A 86 1.33 -18.89 -22.55
N ALA A 87 0.65 -19.01 -21.41
CA ALA A 87 -0.48 -19.93 -21.26
C ALA A 87 -1.68 -19.55 -22.14
N THR A 88 -1.98 -18.25 -22.26
CA THR A 88 -3.09 -17.75 -23.10
C THR A 88 -2.74 -17.72 -24.60
N ALA A 89 -1.46 -17.62 -24.96
CA ALA A 89 -0.99 -17.76 -26.34
C ALA A 89 -1.16 -19.19 -26.90
N GLY A 90 -1.22 -20.20 -26.02
CA GLY A 90 -1.47 -21.60 -26.40
C GLY A 90 -2.94 -21.94 -26.64
N VAL A 91 -3.87 -21.01 -26.35
CA VAL A 91 -5.32 -21.25 -26.49
C VAL A 91 -5.79 -20.90 -27.91
N PRO A 92 -6.29 -21.87 -28.70
CA PRO A 92 -6.81 -21.61 -30.04
C PRO A 92 -8.00 -20.64 -29.98
N GLY A 93 -7.94 -19.53 -30.72
CA GLY A 93 -9.05 -18.58 -30.88
C GLY A 93 -8.90 -17.24 -30.11
N VAL A 94 -8.25 -17.22 -28.95
CA VAL A 94 -8.11 -15.98 -28.12
C VAL A 94 -6.92 -15.13 -28.58
N GLY A 95 -5.79 -15.75 -28.91
CA GLY A 95 -4.54 -15.04 -29.26
C GLY A 95 -4.65 -14.12 -30.49
N LYS A 96 -5.51 -14.45 -31.46
CA LYS A 96 -5.72 -13.63 -32.68
C LYS A 96 -6.56 -12.36 -32.44
N VAL A 97 -7.44 -12.37 -31.44
CA VAL A 97 -8.37 -11.27 -31.17
C VAL A 97 -7.67 -10.18 -30.34
N VAL A 98 -6.89 -10.58 -29.35
CA VAL A 98 -6.12 -9.64 -28.50
C VAL A 98 -5.02 -8.93 -29.30
N GLN A 99 -4.42 -9.59 -30.31
CA GLN A 99 -3.44 -8.96 -31.21
C GLN A 99 -4.03 -7.91 -32.17
N LYS A 100 -5.34 -7.95 -32.43
CA LYS A 100 -6.01 -7.02 -33.37
C LYS A 100 -6.65 -5.81 -32.70
N LEU A 101 -6.74 -5.80 -31.38
CA LEU A 101 -7.29 -4.66 -30.64
C LEU A 101 -6.18 -3.62 -30.37
N PRO A 102 -6.42 -2.34 -30.67
CA PRO A 102 -5.52 -1.27 -30.25
C PRO A 102 -5.40 -1.24 -28.72
N ASN A 103 -4.20 -1.01 -28.20
CA ASN A 103 -3.94 -0.97 -26.75
C ASN A 103 -4.88 -0.01 -25.99
N SER A 104 -5.31 1.09 -26.60
CA SER A 104 -6.22 2.07 -25.99
C SER A 104 -7.63 1.50 -25.73
N VAL A 105 -8.13 0.65 -26.63
CA VAL A 105 -9.45 0.02 -26.51
C VAL A 105 -9.41 -1.09 -25.45
N TYR A 106 -8.34 -1.88 -25.44
CA TYR A 106 -8.13 -2.88 -24.40
C TYR A 106 -8.02 -2.23 -23.01
N ALA A 107 -7.21 -1.18 -22.89
CA ALA A 107 -7.08 -0.44 -21.64
C ALA A 107 -8.43 0.12 -21.16
N SER A 108 -9.24 0.73 -22.04
CA SER A 108 -10.53 1.28 -21.63
C SER A 108 -11.52 0.22 -21.16
N LEU A 109 -11.58 -0.93 -21.84
CA LEU A 109 -12.45 -2.05 -21.45
C LEU A 109 -12.01 -2.66 -20.11
N VAL A 110 -10.71 -2.84 -19.90
CA VAL A 110 -10.16 -3.35 -18.63
C VAL A 110 -10.42 -2.36 -17.51
N THR A 111 -10.15 -1.07 -17.72
CA THR A 111 -10.44 -0.03 -16.73
C THR A 111 -11.92 0.01 -16.38
N LEU A 112 -12.82 -0.05 -17.37
CA LEU A 112 -14.26 -0.06 -17.13
C LEU A 112 -14.70 -1.30 -16.32
N ALA A 113 -14.16 -2.48 -16.65
CA ALA A 113 -14.44 -3.70 -15.93
C ALA A 113 -13.95 -3.64 -14.47
N VAL A 114 -12.76 -3.09 -14.24
CA VAL A 114 -12.20 -2.90 -12.89
C VAL A 114 -13.05 -1.92 -12.07
N VAL A 115 -13.46 -0.79 -12.64
CA VAL A 115 -14.32 0.19 -11.95
C VAL A 115 -15.66 -0.44 -11.57
N MET A 116 -16.31 -1.16 -12.49
CA MET A 116 -17.57 -1.85 -12.22
C MET A 116 -17.43 -2.95 -11.14
N PHE A 117 -16.29 -3.67 -11.14
CA PHE A 117 -15.99 -4.66 -10.11
C PHE A 117 -15.70 -4.05 -8.74
N GLN A 118 -15.02 -2.90 -8.69
CA GLN A 118 -14.79 -2.16 -7.44
C GLN A 118 -16.11 -1.58 -6.90
N GLN A 119 -16.97 -1.07 -7.78
CA GLN A 119 -18.26 -0.51 -7.39
C GLN A 119 -19.20 -1.58 -6.82
N SER A 120 -19.27 -2.75 -7.44
CA SER A 120 -20.03 -3.90 -6.89
C SER A 120 -19.46 -4.46 -5.58
N ARG A 121 -18.18 -4.24 -5.26
CA ARG A 121 -17.59 -4.56 -3.95
C ARG A 121 -17.92 -3.50 -2.89
N LEU A 122 -18.04 -2.23 -3.29
CA LEU A 122 -18.44 -1.11 -2.43
C LEU A 122 -19.94 -1.15 -2.10
N ASP A 123 -20.78 -1.62 -3.02
CA ASP A 123 -22.23 -1.74 -2.84
C ASP A 123 -22.65 -3.00 -2.04
N HIS A 124 -21.68 -3.80 -1.56
CA HIS A 124 -21.92 -5.05 -0.84
C HIS A 124 -21.39 -5.01 0.60
N CYS A 125 -21.93 -4.10 1.43
CA CYS A 125 -21.83 -4.19 2.88
C CYS A 125 -23.22 -3.96 3.52
N PRO A 126 -23.71 -4.83 4.43
CA PRO A 126 -24.64 -4.41 5.49
C PRO A 126 -23.97 -3.44 6.47
#